data_AF-A0A7C5MX28-F1
#
_entry.id   AF-A0A7C5MX28-F1
#
_cell.length_a   1.000
_cell.length_b   1.000
_cell.length_c   1.000
_cell.angle_alpha   90.00
_cell.angle_beta   90.00
_cell.angle_gamma   90.00
#
_symmetry.space_group_name_H-M   'P 1'
#
loop_
_entity.id
_entity.type
_entity.pdbx_description
1 polymer ?
#
loop_
_entity_poly.entity_id
_entity_poly.type
_entity_poly.pdbx_seq_one_letter_code
_entity_poly.pdbx_strand_id
1 'polypeptide(L)' 'MIRPSEMRRLLLLLLLPILSLQVAAGAEQVLRRGNGAEVQTLDPPRAEGVPASNILRDLYEGLVIEAPDGRLVPGAAD' A
#
# COMPACT_ATOMS: atom_id res chain seq x y z
N MET A 1 -35.20 -20.13 22.12
CA MET A 1 -34.71 -21.30 21.36
C MET A 1 -34.58 -20.90 19.89
N ILE A 2 -33.36 -20.75 19.37
CA ILE A 2 -33.10 -20.26 18.01
C ILE A 2 -33.41 -21.39 17.01
N ARG A 3 -34.16 -21.10 15.94
CA ARG A 3 -34.52 -22.11 14.92
C ARG A 3 -33.28 -22.53 14.11
N PRO A 4 -33.14 -23.81 13.71
CA PRO A 4 -31.95 -24.32 13.00
C PRO A 4 -31.61 -23.56 11.71
N SER A 5 -32.62 -23.04 11.02
CA SER A 5 -32.46 -22.21 9.80
C SER A 5 -31.87 -20.84 10.08
N GLU A 6 -32.21 -20.22 11.22
CA GLU A 6 -31.69 -18.92 11.64
C GLU A 6 -30.25 -19.06 12.14
N MET A 7 -29.93 -20.17 12.81
CA MET A 7 -28.55 -20.48 13.21
C MET A 7 -27.63 -20.62 12.00
N ARG A 8 -28.08 -21.29 10.92
CA ARG A 8 -27.32 -21.41 9.67
C ARG A 8 -27.11 -20.05 8.98
N ARG A 9 -28.13 -19.18 8.97
CA ARG A 9 -28.03 -17.81 8.42
C ARG A 9 -27.06 -16.95 9.24
N LEU A 10 -27.13 -17.04 10.57
CA LEU A 10 -26.21 -16.35 11.47
C LEU A 10 -24.77 -16.82 11.26
N LEU A 11 -24.57 -18.13 11.10
CA LEU A 11 -23.26 -18.72 10.83
C LEU A 11 -22.67 -18.23 9.50
N LEU A 12 -23.50 -18.15 8.45
CA LEU A 12 -23.07 -17.67 7.13
C LEU A 12 -22.72 -16.18 7.15
N LEU A 13 -23.49 -15.35 7.87
CA LEU A 13 -23.21 -13.91 8.02
C LEU A 13 -21.90 -13.65 8.78
N LEU A 14 -21.54 -14.51 9.74
CA LEU A 14 -20.28 -14.40 10.49
C LEU A 14 -19.07 -14.93 9.71
N LEU A 15 -19.26 -15.91 8.81
CA LEU A 15 -18.17 -16.52 8.04
C LEU A 15 -17.80 -15.76 6.75
N LEU A 16 -18.76 -15.07 6.12
CA LEU A 16 -18.55 -14.29 4.90
C LEU A 16 -17.42 -13.24 4.97
N PRO A 17 -17.32 -12.38 6.01
CA PRO A 17 -16.27 -11.36 6.08
C PRO A 17 -14.86 -11.94 6.29
N ILE A 18 -14.76 -13.12 6.92
CA ILE A 18 -13.49 -13.82 7.16
C ILE A 18 -12.93 -14.38 5.84
N LEU A 19 -13.80 -14.78 4.92
CA LEU A 19 -13.39 -15.29 3.61
C LEU A 19 -12.93 -14.19 2.65
N SER A 20 -13.50 -12.97 2.74
CA SER A 20 -13.13 -11.83 1.89
C SER A 20 -11.78 -11.20 2.24
N LEU A 21 -11.18 -11.55 3.39
CA LEU A 21 -9.92 -10.96 3.87
C LEU A 21 -8.66 -11.69 3.37
N GLN A 22 -8.80 -12.58 2.39
CA GLN A 22 -7.65 -13.20 1.71
C GLN A 22 -7.08 -12.23 0.68
N VAL A 23 -6.49 -11.12 1.15
CA VAL A 23 -5.48 -10.41 0.36
C VAL A 23 -4.38 -11.41 0.09
N ALA A 24 -3.94 -11.54 -1.16
CA ALA A 24 -2.98 -12.54 -1.63
C ALA A 24 -1.63 -12.46 -0.88
N ALA A 25 -1.58 -13.01 0.33
CA ALA A 25 -0.45 -12.91 1.26
C ALA A 25 0.62 -13.99 1.01
N GLY A 26 0.46 -14.82 -0.03
CA GLY A 26 1.33 -15.98 -0.27
C GLY A 26 2.06 -16.00 -1.61
N ALA A 27 1.79 -15.06 -2.51
CA ALA A 27 2.47 -14.98 -3.81
C ALA A 27 3.62 -13.97 -3.77
N GLU A 28 4.63 -14.15 -4.64
CA GLU A 28 5.72 -13.18 -4.82
C GLU A 28 5.14 -11.81 -5.22
N GLN A 29 5.39 -10.76 -4.42
CA GLN A 29 4.88 -9.42 -4.67
C GLN A 29 5.91 -8.61 -5.46
N VAL A 30 5.94 -8.80 -6.79
CA VAL A 30 6.87 -8.09 -7.68
C VAL A 30 6.13 -7.06 -8.52
N LEU A 31 6.47 -5.79 -8.35
CA LEU A 31 6.01 -4.71 -9.21
C LEU A 31 7.12 -4.32 -10.21
N ARG A 32 6.83 -4.41 -11.52
CA ARG A 32 7.71 -3.91 -12.58
C ARG A 32 7.14 -2.59 -13.11
N ARG A 33 7.81 -1.48 -12.80
CA ARG A 33 7.37 -0.13 -13.16
C ARG A 33 8.35 0.51 -14.14
N GLY A 34 7.83 1.08 -15.23
CA GLY A 34 8.60 1.96 -16.12
C GLY A 34 8.78 3.34 -15.48
N ASN A 35 9.98 3.92 -15.57
CA ASN A 35 10.31 5.21 -14.94
C ASN A 35 10.47 6.38 -15.94
N GLY A 36 10.13 6.16 -17.22
CA GLY A 36 10.19 7.19 -18.26
C GLY A 36 11.58 7.39 -18.85
N ALA A 37 12.49 8.03 -18.10
CA ALA A 37 13.86 8.32 -18.53
C ALA A 37 14.88 7.79 -17.51
N GLU A 38 16.14 7.68 -17.94
CA GLU A 38 17.26 7.33 -17.06
C GLU A 38 17.46 8.43 -15.99
N VAL A 39 17.82 8.02 -14.77
CA VAL A 39 18.03 8.95 -13.66
C VAL A 39 19.46 9.47 -13.65
N GLN A 40 19.63 10.75 -13.33
CA GLN A 40 20.96 11.36 -13.28
C GLN A 40 21.78 10.94 -12.05
N THR A 41 21.13 10.82 -10.89
CA THR A 41 21.73 10.48 -9.61
C THR A 41 20.67 10.01 -8.62
N LEU A 42 21.09 9.22 -7.64
CA LEU A 42 20.28 8.81 -6.49
C LEU A 42 20.70 9.54 -5.19
N ASP A 43 21.57 10.55 -5.29
CA ASP A 43 21.93 11.43 -4.17
C ASP A 43 20.84 12.52 -4.02
N PRO A 44 20.01 12.51 -2.94
CA PRO A 44 18.85 13.39 -2.84
C PRO A 44 19.14 14.89 -3.03
N PRO A 45 20.23 15.48 -2.49
CA PRO A 45 20.57 16.89 -2.70
C PRO A 45 20.97 17.26 -4.14
N ARG A 46 21.27 16.26 -4.98
CA ARG A 46 21.69 16.47 -6.39
C ARG A 46 20.67 15.95 -7.41
N ALA A 47 19.62 15.29 -6.94
CA ALA A 47 18.62 14.70 -7.79
C ALA A 47 17.59 15.73 -8.23
N GLU A 48 17.27 15.71 -9.51
CA GLU A 48 16.30 16.61 -10.11
C GLU A 48 15.32 15.83 -10.98
N GLY A 49 14.13 16.41 -11.17
CA GLY A 49 13.10 15.85 -12.03
C GLY A 49 12.27 14.71 -11.42
N VAL A 50 11.22 14.36 -12.15
CA VAL A 50 10.24 13.33 -11.76
C VAL A 50 10.83 11.91 -11.77
N PRO A 51 11.63 11.48 -12.78
CA PRO A 51 12.21 10.14 -12.78
C PRO A 51 13.05 9.84 -11.54
N ALA A 52 13.87 10.79 -11.08
CA ALA A 52 14.66 10.60 -9.86
C ALA A 52 13.77 10.63 -8.61
N SER A 53 12.82 11.57 -8.52
CA SER A 53 11.89 11.70 -7.40
C SER A 53 11.07 10.43 -7.17
N ASN A 54 10.68 9.74 -8.24
CA ASN A 54 9.95 8.48 -8.18
C ASN A 54 10.72 7.38 -7.44
N ILE A 55 12.02 7.25 -7.69
CA ILE A 55 12.87 6.24 -7.04
C ILE A 55 13.24 6.70 -5.64
N LEU A 56 13.55 7.98 -5.47
CA LEU A 56 13.97 8.52 -4.17
C LEU A 56 12.89 8.42 -3.10
N ARG A 57 11.60 8.55 -3.47
CA ARG A 57 10.47 8.35 -2.54
C ARG A 57 10.35 6.91 -2.03
N ASP A 58 10.89 5.94 -2.78
CA ASP A 58 10.93 4.53 -2.36
C ASP A 58 12.19 4.23 -1.53
N LEU A 59 13.28 4.99 -1.71
CA LEU A 59 14.57 4.78 -1.03
C LEU A 59 14.74 5.60 0.24
N TYR A 60 14.14 6.79 0.30
CA TYR A 60 14.29 7.75 1.39
C TYR A 60 12.93 8.27 1.84
N GLU A 61 12.82 8.55 3.14
CA GLU A 61 11.61 9.09 3.74
C GLU A 61 11.88 10.48 4.34
N GLY A 62 10.94 11.40 4.15
CA GLY A 62 10.98 12.75 4.72
C GLY A 62 10.28 12.85 6.07
N LEU A 63 10.28 14.03 6.69
CA LEU A 63 9.56 14.27 7.95
C LEU A 63 8.05 14.07 7.81
N VAL A 64 7.52 14.39 6.63
CA VAL A 64 6.13 14.15 6.21
C VAL A 64 6.13 13.48 4.84
N ILE A 65 5.10 12.69 4.58
CA ILE A 65 4.85 12.07 3.27
C ILE A 65 3.44 12.37 2.79
N GLU A 66 3.19 12.12 1.51
CA GLU A 66 1.90 12.31 0.87
C GLU A 66 1.19 10.95 0.76
N ALA A 67 -0.02 10.83 1.29
CA ALA A 67 -0.82 9.62 1.16
C ALA A 67 -1.43 9.50 -0.25
N PRO A 68 -2.02 8.36 -0.63
CA PRO A 68 -2.58 8.17 -1.98
C PRO A 68 -3.68 9.17 -2.40
N ASP A 69 -4.31 9.83 -1.44
CA ASP A 69 -5.32 10.87 -1.64
C ASP A 69 -4.73 12.30 -1.65
N GLY A 70 -3.41 12.43 -1.54
CA GLY A 70 -2.70 13.70 -1.53
C GLY A 70 -2.57 14.36 -0.15
N ARG A 71 -3.12 13.77 0.92
CA ARG A 71 -3.01 14.38 2.25
C ARG A 71 -1.61 14.17 2.84
N LEU A 72 -1.11 15.18 3.55
CA LEU A 72 0.14 15.07 4.29
C LEU A 72 -0.07 14.23 5.55
N VAL A 73 0.80 13.25 5.75
CA VAL A 73 0.84 12.40 6.95
C VAL A 73 2.26 12.40 7.54
N PRO A 74 2.42 12.14 8.84
CA PRO A 74 3.74 11.94 9.45
C PRO A 74 4.52 10.87 8.69
N GLY A 75 5.79 11.18 8.38
CA GLY A 75 6.79 10.23 7.88
C GLY A 75 7.77 9.91 9.00
N ALA A 76 9.03 10.31 8.84
CA ALA A 76 10.07 10.11 9.86
C ALA A 76 9.88 10.91 11.17
N ALA A 77 8.89 11.80 11.23
CA ALA A 77 8.55 12.57 12.43
C ALA A 77 7.31 11.97 13.11
N ASP A 78 7.52 10.96 13.97
CA ASP A 78 6.49 10.31 14.80
C ASP A 78 6.06 11.13 16.03
#